data_AF-A0A365TFG2-F1
#
_entry.id   AF-A0A365TFG2-F1
#
_cell.length_a   1.000
_cell.length_b   1.000
_cell.length_c   1.000
_cell.angle_alpha   90.00
_cell.angle_beta   90.00
_cell.angle_gamma   90.00
#
_symmetry.space_group_name_H-M   'P 1'
#
loop_
_entity.id
_entity.type
_entity.pdbx_description
1 polymer ?
#
loop_
_entity_poly.entity_id
_entity_poly.type
_entity_poly.pdbx_seq_one_letter_code
_entity_poly.pdbx_strand_id
1 'polypeptide(L)' 'MQPKITVEPARTIPDGATVRDYDELGRCAQRQFATVVDGGERYVDDETALKFTDGEFVKYTDYYRVLVA' A
#
# COMPACT_ATOMS: atom_id res chain seq x y z
N MET A 1 14.93 9.65 8.12
CA MET A 1 13.97 8.74 8.79
C MET A 1 13.71 7.61 7.82
N GLN A 2 13.56 6.37 8.31
CA GLN A 2 13.20 5.27 7.42
C GLN A 2 11.69 5.33 7.16
N PRO A 3 11.25 5.32 5.89
CA PRO A 3 9.83 5.40 5.57
C PRO A 3 9.08 4.18 6.09
N LYS A 4 7.86 4.42 6.56
CA LYS A 4 6.94 3.40 7.06
C LYS A 4 5.70 3.38 6.19
N ILE A 5 5.31 2.19 5.76
CA ILE A 5 4.04 1.95 5.09
C ILE A 5 3.08 1.26 6.04
N THR A 6 1.83 1.71 6.04
CA THR A 6 0.73 1.14 6.81
C THR A 6 -0.43 0.89 5.86
N VAL A 7 -1.24 -0.14 6.10
CA VAL A 7 -2.47 -0.35 5.33
C VAL A 7 -3.69 -0.44 6.21
N GLU A 8 -4.79 0.11 5.73
CA GLU A 8 -6.09 0.04 6.40
C GLU A 8 -7.11 -0.59 5.45
N PRO A 9 -7.87 -1.62 5.89
CA PRO A 9 -8.92 -2.21 5.06
C PRO A 9 -10.00 -1.17 4.75
N ALA A 10 -10.31 -1.01 3.47
CA ALA A 10 -11.29 -0.06 2.98
C ALA A 10 -12.50 -0.81 2.41
N ARG A 11 -13.68 -0.58 2.99
CA ARG A 11 -14.94 -1.15 2.47
C ARG A 11 -15.58 -0.31 1.36
N THR A 12 -15.23 0.96 1.31
CA THR A 12 -15.74 1.93 0.34
C THR A 12 -14.56 2.74 -0.19
N ILE A 13 -14.50 2.88 -1.51
CA ILE A 13 -13.55 3.74 -2.19
C ILE A 13 -14.26 5.08 -2.48
N PRO A 14 -13.72 6.22 -2.03
CA PRO A 14 -14.29 7.51 -2.38
C PRO A 14 -14.15 7.79 -3.88
N ASP A 15 -15.13 8.50 -4.45
CA ASP A 15 -15.09 8.90 -5.85
C ASP A 15 -13.85 9.78 -6.13
N GLY A 16 -13.11 9.45 -7.19
CA GLY A 16 -11.87 10.12 -7.57
C GLY A 16 -10.62 9.66 -6.81
N ALA A 17 -10.70 8.62 -5.98
CA ALA A 17 -9.53 8.02 -5.37
C ALA A 17 -8.63 7.32 -6.40
N THR A 18 -7.31 7.38 -6.18
CA THR A 18 -6.34 6.58 -6.92
C THR A 18 -6.49 5.12 -6.48
N VAL A 19 -6.93 4.26 -7.39
CA VAL A 19 -7.03 2.82 -7.16
C VAL A 19 -6.07 2.10 -8.09
N ARG A 20 -5.38 1.10 -7.57
CA ARG A 20 -4.43 0.27 -8.30
C ARG A 20 -4.64 -1.20 -7.95
N ASP A 21 -4.47 -2.10 -8.90
CA ASP A 21 -4.44 -3.54 -8.61
C ASP A 21 -3.08 -3.96 -8.07
N TYR A 22 -3.06 -4.96 -7.18
CA TYR A 22 -1.81 -5.50 -6.63
C TYR A 22 -0.81 -5.95 -7.71
N ASP A 23 -1.31 -6.47 -8.83
CA ASP A 23 -0.47 -6.93 -9.95
C ASP A 23 0.22 -5.79 -10.70
N GLU A 24 -0.25 -4.55 -10.56
CA GLU A 24 0.38 -3.36 -11.12
C GLU A 24 1.51 -2.80 -10.23
N LEU A 25 1.62 -3.28 -8.98
CA LEU A 25 2.74 -2.95 -8.11
C LEU A 25 4.02 -3.62 -8.63
N GLY A 26 5.15 -2.93 -8.50
CA GLY A 26 6.45 -3.55 -8.75
C GLY A 26 6.70 -4.72 -7.79
N ARG A 27 7.49 -5.73 -8.20
CA ARG A 27 7.74 -6.95 -7.39
C ARG A 27 8.19 -6.68 -5.96
N CYS A 28 9.01 -5.65 -5.73
CA CYS A 28 9.46 -5.28 -4.38
C CYS A 28 8.28 -4.78 -3.54
N ALA A 29 7.48 -3.87 -4.09
CA ALA A 29 6.27 -3.34 -3.46
C ALA A 29 5.24 -4.44 -3.17
N GLN A 30 5.00 -5.35 -4.12
CA GLN A 30 4.14 -6.53 -3.92
C GLN A 30 4.54 -7.35 -2.69
N ARG A 31 5.83 -7.66 -2.54
CA ARG A 31 6.33 -8.45 -1.41
C ARG A 31 6.14 -7.73 -0.07
N GLN A 32 6.46 -6.43 -0.02
CA GLN A 32 6.28 -5.65 1.20
C GLN A 32 4.80 -5.46 1.54
N PHE A 33 3.97 -5.20 0.53
CA PHE A 33 2.53 -4.98 0.70
C PHE A 33 1.84 -6.21 1.29
N ALA A 34 2.11 -7.41 0.77
CA ALA A 34 1.55 -8.64 1.33
C ALA A 34 1.95 -8.85 2.81
N THR A 35 3.18 -8.48 3.16
CA THR A 35 3.67 -8.54 4.55
C THR A 35 2.97 -7.51 5.45
N VAL A 36 2.68 -6.32 4.90
CA VAL A 36 1.98 -5.23 5.59
C VAL A 36 0.50 -5.53 5.79
N VAL A 37 -0.16 -6.19 4.86
CA VAL A 37 -1.56 -6.61 5.03
C VAL A 37 -1.71 -7.58 6.22
N ASP A 38 -0.72 -8.45 6.45
CA ASP A 38 -0.70 -9.39 7.57
C ASP A 38 -0.28 -8.73 8.90
N GLY A 39 0.67 -7.79 8.85
CA GLY A 39 1.27 -7.15 10.03
C GLY A 39 0.76 -5.74 10.40
N GLY A 40 -0.08 -5.13 9.58
CA GLY A 40 -0.60 -3.76 9.72
C GLY A 40 0.36 -2.66 9.25
N GLU A 41 1.64 -2.73 9.63
CA GLU A 41 2.66 -1.73 9.27
C GLU A 41 4.04 -2.34 9.02
N ARG A 42 4.89 -1.62 8.26
CA ARG A 42 6.27 -2.04 7.99
C ARG A 42 7.17 -0.89 7.59
N TYR A 43 8.39 -0.91 8.09
CA TYR A 43 9.47 -0.05 7.60
C TYR A 43 10.02 -0.59 6.28
N VAL A 44 10.17 0.29 5.29
CA VAL A 44 10.68 -0.04 3.96
C VAL A 44 11.85 0.87 3.61
N ASP A 45 12.56 0.55 2.54
CA ASP A 45 13.53 1.45 1.93
C ASP A 45 12.83 2.57 1.13
N ASP A 46 13.54 3.67 0.89
CA ASP A 46 13.02 4.82 0.14
C ASP A 46 12.57 4.47 -1.28
N GLU A 47 13.28 3.56 -1.97
CA GLU A 47 12.90 3.15 -3.33
C GLU A 47 11.54 2.45 -3.35
N THR A 48 11.28 1.59 -2.36
CA THR A 48 10.02 0.89 -2.19
C THR A 48 8.91 1.85 -1.76
N ALA A 49 9.19 2.80 -0.86
CA ALA A 49 8.23 3.83 -0.47
C ALA A 49 7.75 4.65 -1.68
N LEU A 50 8.66 4.99 -2.60
CA LEU A 50 8.34 5.71 -3.85
C LEU A 50 7.46 4.89 -4.83
N LYS A 51 7.25 3.59 -4.61
CA LYS A 51 6.32 2.78 -5.41
C LYS A 51 4.88 2.90 -4.93
N PHE A 52 4.68 3.44 -3.73
CA PHE A 52 3.39 3.71 -3.15
C PHE A 52 3.07 5.20 -3.21
N THR A 53 1.79 5.52 -3.34
CA THR A 53 1.26 6.88 -3.22
C THR A 53 0.47 6.97 -1.93
N ASP A 54 0.77 7.98 -1.10
CA ASP A 54 0.05 8.18 0.15
C ASP A 54 -1.46 8.40 -0.12
N GLY A 55 -2.29 7.63 0.57
CA GLY A 55 -3.73 7.63 0.42
C GLY A 55 -4.27 6.86 -0.79
N GLU A 56 -3.43 6.19 -1.59
CA GLU A 56 -3.93 5.32 -2.67
C GLU A 56 -4.59 4.06 -2.12
N PHE A 57 -5.43 3.44 -2.95
CA PHE A 57 -6.09 2.19 -2.63
C PHE A 57 -5.54 1.07 -3.51
N VAL A 58 -5.09 -0.01 -2.88
CA VAL A 58 -4.60 -1.20 -3.57
C VAL A 58 -5.62 -2.32 -3.43
N LYS A 59 -6.03 -2.89 -4.56
CA LYS A 59 -6.85 -4.10 -4.59
C LYS A 59 -5.96 -5.34 -4.50
N TYR A 60 -6.06 -6.06 -3.38
CA TYR A 60 -5.42 -7.36 -3.15
C TYR A 60 -6.51 -8.43 -2.95
N THR A 61 -6.68 -8.95 -1.73
CA THR A 61 -7.86 -9.74 -1.34
C THR A 61 -9.09 -8.84 -1.23
N ASP A 62 -8.96 -7.77 -0.46
CA ASP A 62 -9.88 -6.64 -0.34
C ASP A 62 -9.20 -5.35 -0.83
N TYR A 63 -9.91 -4.22 -0.71
CA TYR A 63 -9.29 -2.93 -0.91
C TYR A 63 -8.60 -2.48 0.37
N TYR A 64 -7.39 -1.95 0.22
CA TYR A 64 -6.63 -1.42 1.33
C TYR A 64 -6.13 -0.02 0.98
N ARG A 65 -6.37 0.93 1.87
CA ARG A 65 -5.79 2.26 1.80
C ARG A 65 -4.34 2.20 2.28
N VAL A 66 -3.41 2.71 1.49
CA VAL A 66 -2.00 2.82 1.84
C VAL A 66 -1.73 4.16 2.48
N LEU A 67 -1.01 4.15 3.59
CA LEU A 67 -0.50 5.35 4.27
C LEU A 67 1.02 5.27 4.32
N VAL A 68 1.71 6.31 3.85
CA VAL A 68 3.18 6.39 3.80
C VAL A 68 3.62 7.52 4.74
N ALA A 69 4.47 7.20 5.72
CA ALA A 69 4.95 8.13 6.75
C ALA A 69 6.48 8.14 6.88
#